data_AF-A0AAW1U048-F1
#
_entry.id   AF-A0AAW1U048-F1
#
_cell.length_a   1.000
_cell.length_b   1.000
_cell.length_c   1.000
_cell.angle_alpha   90.00
_cell.angle_beta   90.00
_cell.angle_gamma   90.00
#
_symmetry.space_group_name_H-M   'P 1'
#
loop_
_entity.id
_entity.type
_entity.pdbx_description
1 polymer ?
#
loop_
_entity_poly.entity_id
_entity_poly.type
_entity_poly.pdbx_seq_one_letter_code
_entity_poly.pdbx_strand_id
1 'polypeptide(L)'
;MAQRTKAPRKPKEIQDMEMEVVEDLYNRLTTSCYKKCTAANYLENSRSDIHCMDKCMRKYFLVYGLIGKKLSDLTMKDDDKLEKIVFHEC
;
A
#
# COMPACT_ATOMS: atom_id res chain seq x y z
N MET A 1 -22.98 -9.47 3.90
CA MET A 1 -21.73 -8.71 4.14
C MET A 1 -21.52 -8.64 5.64
N ALA A 2 -21.02 -9.73 6.22
CA ALA A 2 -20.90 -9.89 7.66
C ALA A 2 -19.48 -10.36 7.96
N GLN A 3 -18.74 -9.51 8.70
CA GLN A 3 -17.77 -9.84 9.75
C GLN A 3 -16.88 -8.62 10.05
N ARG A 4 -17.44 -7.66 10.79
CA ARG A 4 -16.68 -6.83 11.74
C ARG A 4 -16.74 -7.52 13.11
N THR A 5 -16.27 -8.76 13.21
CA THR A 5 -16.14 -9.46 14.49
C THR A 5 -14.78 -9.13 15.09
N LYS A 6 -14.81 -8.30 16.14
CA LYS A 6 -13.68 -8.03 17.03
C LYS A 6 -13.35 -9.30 17.82
N ALA A 7 -12.57 -10.21 17.25
CA ALA A 7 -11.78 -11.16 18.01
C ALA A 7 -10.30 -10.70 17.94
N PRO A 8 -9.53 -10.72 19.05
CA PRO A 8 -8.11 -10.46 18.97
C PRO A 8 -7.49 -11.53 18.09
N ARG A 9 -6.96 -11.14 16.92
CA ARG A 9 -6.21 -12.05 16.07
C ARG A 9 -5.04 -12.60 16.87
N LYS A 10 -4.80 -13.90 16.78
CA LYS A 10 -3.67 -14.52 17.48
C LYS A 10 -2.36 -13.90 16.95
N PRO A 11 -1.30 -13.80 17.76
CA PRO A 11 -0.03 -13.20 17.32
C PRO A 11 0.50 -13.79 16.00
N LYS A 12 0.31 -15.09 15.77
CA LYS A 12 0.68 -15.75 14.50
C LYS A 12 -0.14 -15.25 13.31
N GLU A 13 -1.45 -15.10 13.47
CA GLU A 13 -2.34 -14.63 12.40
C GLU A 13 -2.08 -13.17 12.00
N ILE A 14 -1.58 -12.35 12.93
CA ILE A 14 -1.14 -10.98 12.64
C ILE A 14 0.16 -11.03 11.84
N GLN A 15 1.12 -11.84 12.26
CA GLN A 15 2.40 -12.01 11.58
C GLN A 15 2.23 -12.54 10.15
N ASP A 16 1.36 -13.53 9.95
CA ASP A 16 1.06 -14.08 8.62
C ASP A 16 0.46 -13.00 7.70
N MET A 17 -0.49 -12.21 8.21
CA MET A 17 -1.07 -11.10 7.46
C MET A 17 -0.04 -9.99 7.15
N GLU A 18 0.85 -9.66 8.08
CA GLU A 18 1.92 -8.69 7.83
C GLU A 18 2.83 -9.16 6.67
N MET A 19 3.14 -10.45 6.62
CA MET A 19 3.91 -11.03 5.51
C MET A 19 3.17 -10.94 4.17
N GLU A 20 1.88 -11.29 4.13
CA GLU A 20 1.05 -11.19 2.91
C GLU A 20 1.00 -9.75 2.36
N VAL A 21 0.89 -8.75 3.25
CA VAL A 21 0.87 -7.34 2.85
C VAL A 21 2.23 -6.88 2.31
N VAL A 22 3.33 -7.31 2.94
CA VAL A 22 4.68 -6.99 2.48
C VAL A 22 4.98 -7.66 1.14
N GLU A 23 4.46 -8.86 0.90
CA GLU A 23 4.60 -9.56 -0.37
C GLU A 23 3.89 -8.82 -1.53
N ASP A 24 2.61 -8.46 -1.37
CA ASP A 24 1.90 -7.69 -2.40
C ASP A 24 2.60 -6.35 -2.70
N LEU A 25 3.10 -5.68 -1.66
CA LEU A 25 3.87 -4.45 -1.80
C LEU A 25 5.13 -4.67 -2.64
N TYR A 26 5.89 -5.73 -2.36
CA TYR A 26 7.11 -6.07 -3.08
C TYR A 26 6.85 -6.39 -4.56
N ASN A 27 5.81 -7.18 -4.83
CA ASN A 27 5.43 -7.58 -6.18
C ASN A 27 5.03 -6.36 -7.05
N ARG A 28 4.24 -5.43 -6.48
CA ARG A 28 3.84 -4.20 -7.17
C ARG A 28 5.01 -3.23 -7.35
N LEU A 29 5.84 -3.07 -6.33
CA LEU A 29 7.03 -2.23 -6.37
C LEU A 29 7.97 -2.69 -7.50
N THR A 30 8.34 -3.97 -7.49
CA THR A 30 9.28 -4.54 -8.46
C THR A 30 8.75 -4.43 -9.87
N THR A 31 7.48 -4.77 -10.11
CA THR A 31 6.86 -4.66 -11.44
C THR A 31 6.81 -3.20 -11.92
N SER A 32 6.48 -2.26 -11.04
CA SER A 32 6.40 -0.83 -11.38
C SER A 32 7.77 -0.25 -11.70
N CYS A 33 8.78 -0.55 -10.89
CA CYS A 33 10.13 -0.02 -11.09
C CYS A 33 10.84 -0.69 -12.27
N TYR A 34 10.65 -1.99 -12.47
CA TYR A 34 11.15 -2.69 -13.66
C TYR A 34 10.60 -2.04 -14.93
N LYS A 35 9.28 -1.89 -15.06
CA LYS A 35 8.66 -1.23 -16.23
C LYS A 35 9.12 0.22 -16.46
N LYS A 36 9.56 0.94 -15.41
CA LYS A 36 10.00 2.34 -15.50
C LYS A 36 11.47 2.50 -15.82
N CYS A 37 12.30 1.57 -15.36
CA CYS A 37 13.76 1.71 -15.36
C CYS A 37 14.48 0.70 -16.26
N THR A 38 13.83 -0.37 -16.74
CA THR A 38 14.43 -1.29 -17.71
C THR A 38 13.83 -1.06 -19.09
N ALA A 39 14.70 -0.87 -20.08
CA ALA A 39 14.28 -0.80 -21.48
C ALA A 39 14.12 -2.22 -22.05
N ALA A 40 13.18 -2.42 -22.97
CA ALA A 40 12.77 -3.74 -23.46
C ALA A 40 13.86 -4.58 -24.19
N ASN A 41 15.03 -4.00 -24.51
CA ASN A 41 15.97 -4.57 -25.48
C ASN A 41 17.43 -4.68 -25.00
N TYR A 42 17.70 -4.80 -23.70
CA TYR A 42 19.07 -5.05 -23.22
C TYR A 42 19.23 -6.43 -22.58
N LEU A 43 20.42 -7.02 -22.74
CA LEU A 43 20.82 -8.30 -22.12
C LEU A 43 21.42 -8.12 -20.70
N GLU A 44 21.95 -6.93 -20.38
CA GLU A 44 22.52 -6.61 -19.06
C GLU A 44 22.14 -5.20 -18.57
N ASN A 45 21.80 -5.05 -17.29
CA ASN A 45 21.40 -3.78 -16.69
C ASN A 45 22.54 -2.76 -16.76
N SER A 46 22.29 -1.59 -17.33
CA SER A 46 23.27 -0.51 -17.36
C SER A 46 23.43 0.11 -15.96
N ARG A 47 24.58 0.75 -15.68
CA ARG A 47 24.78 1.51 -14.42
C ARG A 47 23.69 2.58 -14.20
N SER A 48 23.15 3.15 -15.28
CA SER A 48 22.03 4.10 -15.23
C SER A 48 20.72 3.47 -14.74
N ASP A 49 20.48 2.20 -15.06
CA ASP A 49 19.25 1.50 -14.67
C ASP A 49 19.24 1.20 -13.17
N ILE A 50 20.40 0.86 -12.60
CA ILE A 50 20.56 0.64 -11.16
C ILE A 50 20.21 1.92 -10.38
N HIS A 51 20.79 3.06 -10.78
CA HIS A 51 20.47 4.36 -10.15
C HIS A 51 19.01 4.78 -10.36
N CYS A 52 18.41 4.42 -11.49
CA CYS A 52 16.97 4.63 -11.72
C CYS A 52 16.13 3.79 -10.74
N MET A 53 16.48 2.52 -10.52
CA MET A 53 15.78 1.62 -9.61
C MET A 53 15.78 2.17 -8.18
N ASP A 54 16.91 2.64 -7.67
CA ASP A 54 17.00 3.24 -6.32
C ASP A 54 16.09 4.46 -6.18
N LYS A 55 16.14 5.36 -7.18
CA LYS A 55 15.24 6.54 -7.24
C LYS A 55 13.78 6.13 -7.32
N CYS A 56 13.47 5.07 -8.05
CA CYS A 56 12.11 4.56 -8.21
C CYS A 56 11.58 4.01 -6.89
N MET A 57 12.34 3.17 -6.19
CA MET A 57 11.95 2.62 -4.89
C MET A 57 11.66 3.73 -3.89
N ARG A 58 12.55 4.72 -3.79
CA ARG A 58 12.35 5.88 -2.90
C ARG A 58 11.06 6.64 -3.20
N LYS A 59 10.78 6.92 -4.49
CA LYS A 59 9.55 7.60 -4.90
C LYS A 59 8.31 6.75 -4.62
N TYR A 60 8.40 5.43 -4.83
CA TYR A 60 7.29 4.51 -4.61
C TYR A 60 6.87 4.50 -3.14
N PHE A 61 7.82 4.36 -2.20
CA PHE A 61 7.50 4.41 -0.77
C PHE A 61 6.95 5.77 -0.32
N LEU A 62 7.45 6.86 -0.89
CA LEU A 62 6.90 8.19 -0.61
C LEU A 62 5.43 8.31 -1.05
N VAL A 63 5.11 7.86 -2.27
CA VAL A 63 3.74 7.85 -2.78
C VAL A 63 2.85 6.89 -1.98
N TYR A 64 3.36 5.70 -1.65
CA TYR A 64 2.65 4.73 -0.82
C TYR A 64 2.28 5.31 0.55
N GLY A 65 3.19 6.01 1.22
CA GLY A 65 2.93 6.68 2.48
C GLY A 65 1.92 7.83 2.36
N LEU A 66 1.95 8.61 1.28
CA LEU A 66 0.97 9.66 1.01
C LEU A 66 -0.43 9.10 0.76
N ILE A 67 -0.53 8.01 -0.01
CA ILE A 67 -1.78 7.30 -0.26
C ILE A 67 -2.33 6.75 1.07
N GLY A 68 -1.48 6.13 1.90
CA GLY A 68 -1.88 5.64 3.21
C GLY A 68 -2.47 6.74 4.09
N LYS A 69 -1.78 7.89 4.21
CA LYS A 69 -2.31 9.05 4.95
C LYS A 69 -3.64 9.54 4.40
N LYS A 70 -3.74 9.70 3.07
CA LYS A 70 -4.96 10.18 2.42
C LYS A 70 -6.13 9.21 2.62
N LEU A 71 -5.87 7.91 2.56
CA LEU A 71 -6.89 6.89 2.78
C LEU A 71 -7.39 6.94 4.23
N SER A 72 -6.48 7.01 5.21
CA SER A 72 -6.84 7.17 6.62
C SER A 72 -7.68 8.43 6.85
N ASP A 73 -7.26 9.57 6.29
CA ASP A 73 -8.01 10.84 6.39
C ASP A 73 -9.42 10.74 5.81
N LEU A 74 -9.61 9.97 4.74
CA LEU A 74 -10.93 9.77 4.14
C LEU A 74 -11.79 8.86 5.01
N THR A 75 -11.24 7.76 5.51
CA THR A 75 -11.99 6.84 6.38
C THR A 75 -12.47 7.49 7.67
N MET A 76 -11.67 8.35 8.30
CA MET A 76 -12.08 9.08 9.51
C MET A 76 -13.21 10.09 9.22
N LYS A 77 -13.17 10.76 8.07
CA LYS A 77 -14.21 11.72 7.67
C LYS A 77 -15.53 11.05 7.31
N ASP A 78 -15.47 9.83 6.78
CA ASP A 78 -16.67 9.07 6.46
C ASP A 78 -17.34 8.53 7.72
N ASP A 79 -16.57 8.14 8.75
CA ASP A 79 -17.12 7.77 10.07
C ASP A 79 -17.81 8.97 10.77
N ASP A 80 -17.21 10.17 10.74
CA ASP A 80 -17.82 11.41 11.27
C ASP A 80 -19.12 11.80 10.54
N LYS A 81 -19.17 11.58 9.21
CA LYS A 81 -20.38 11.83 8.42
C LYS A 81 -21.43 10.76 8.69
N LEU A 82 -21.03 9.51 8.88
CA LEU A 82 -21.94 8.42 9.21
C LEU A 82 -22.54 8.61 10.61
N GLU A 83 -21.75 9.02 11.60
CA GLU A 83 -22.28 9.41 12.92
C GLU A 83 -23.31 10.53 12.78
N LYS A 84 -23.02 11.60 12.03
CA LYS A 84 -23.97 12.70 11.85
C LYS A 84 -25.26 12.30 11.13
N ILE A 85 -25.22 11.30 10.26
CA ILE A 85 -26.43 10.74 9.62
C ILE A 85 -27.20 9.89 10.65
N VAL A 86 -26.51 9.06 11.44
CA VAL A 86 -27.13 8.20 12.47
C VAL A 86 -27.72 9.02 13.64
N PHE A 87 -27.15 10.17 13.98
CA PHE A 87 -27.63 11.04 15.07
C PHE A 87 -28.70 12.07 14.65
N HIS A 88 -29.04 12.20 13.36
CA HIS A 88 -30.07 13.16 12.88
C HIS A 88 -31.42 12.47 12.54
N GLU A 89 -31.53 11.16 12.73
CA GLU A 89 -32.79 10.39 12.69
C GLU A 89 -33.32 10.03 14.11
N CYS A 90 -33.06 10.89 15.11
CA CYS A 90 -33.75 10.87 16.42
C CYS A 90 -34.47 12.20 16.67
#